data_AF-A0A9X4CBB3-F1
#
_entry.id   AF-A0A9X4CBB3-F1
#
_cell.length_a   1.000
_cell.length_b   1.000
_cell.length_c   1.000
_cell.angle_alpha   90.00
_cell.angle_beta   90.00
_cell.angle_gamma   90.00
#
_symmetry.space_group_name_H-M   'P 1'
#
loop_
_entity.id
_entity.type
_entity.pdbx_description
1 polymer ?
#
loop_
_entity_poly.entity_id
_entity_poly.type
_entity_poly.pdbx_seq_one_letter_code
_entity_poly.pdbx_strand_id
1 'polypeptide(L)'
;MAYVEAFGSDEMDYRGEKIRLSKKYVDYDDYKNDPANLAASEIPRVEKLMTDAKVGPLFADWHDVARQLSNIKVPGYGMGSADDVVAVGREFAVRFMEIPQVAKERYFVLEKLEGGRFRLADDFVAPRDPGSAFARISSIRLADDRLIYADRNGRVVRETPVAR
;
A
#
# COMPACT_ATOMS: atom_id res chain seq x y z
N MET A 1 -29.98 28.68 24.89
CA MET A 1 -29.39 27.39 24.51
C MET A 1 -28.68 27.59 23.18
N ALA A 2 -27.39 27.90 23.21
CA ALA A 2 -26.57 28.01 22.01
C ALA A 2 -26.13 26.59 21.62
N TYR A 3 -26.64 26.08 20.51
CA TYR A 3 -26.09 24.88 19.89
C TYR A 3 -24.72 25.26 19.36
N VAL A 4 -23.66 24.83 20.03
CA VAL A 4 -22.33 24.82 19.44
C VAL A 4 -22.39 23.77 18.34
N GLU A 5 -22.51 24.22 17.08
CA GLU A 5 -22.23 23.34 15.94
C GLU A 5 -20.84 22.76 16.17
N ALA A 6 -20.75 21.45 16.37
CA ALA A 6 -19.46 20.79 16.51
C ALA A 6 -18.66 21.05 15.22
N PHE A 7 -17.61 21.87 15.32
CA PHE A 7 -16.65 22.13 14.26
C PHE A 7 -15.91 20.82 13.96
N GLY A 8 -16.26 20.19 12.85
CA GLY A 8 -15.66 18.94 12.42
C GLY A 8 -15.93 18.72 10.94
N SER A 9 -15.24 17.77 10.33
CA SER A 9 -15.42 17.43 8.92
C SER A 9 -15.97 16.02 8.80
N ASP A 10 -16.96 15.82 7.94
CA ASP A 10 -17.38 14.51 7.45
C ASP A 10 -16.77 14.21 6.07
N GLU A 11 -15.73 14.96 5.68
CA GLU A 11 -14.99 14.78 4.44
C GLU A 11 -13.47 14.89 4.66
N MET A 12 -12.69 14.21 3.82
CA MET A 12 -11.24 14.38 3.71
C MET A 12 -10.82 14.70 2.28
N ASP A 13 -9.74 15.44 2.12
CA ASP A 13 -9.04 15.57 0.84
C ASP A 13 -8.11 14.37 0.63
N TYR A 14 -8.30 13.64 -0.46
CA TYR A 14 -7.44 12.53 -0.82
C TYR A 14 -7.23 12.49 -2.34
N ARG A 15 -5.97 12.66 -2.76
CA ARG A 15 -5.56 12.66 -4.18
C ARG A 15 -6.35 13.64 -5.06
N GLY A 16 -6.68 14.81 -4.51
CA GLY A 16 -7.44 15.87 -5.21
C GLY A 16 -8.96 15.66 -5.19
N GLU A 17 -9.45 14.60 -4.56
CA GLU A 17 -10.85 14.27 -4.43
C GLU A 17 -11.34 14.54 -2.99
N LYS A 18 -12.60 14.97 -2.85
CA LYS A 18 -13.31 14.98 -1.57
C LYS A 18 -13.91 13.60 -1.33
N ILE A 19 -13.51 12.96 -0.24
CA ILE A 19 -13.96 11.62 0.17
C ILE A 19 -14.77 11.74 1.45
N ARG A 20 -15.98 11.17 1.45
CA ARG A 20 -16.87 11.16 2.60
C ARG A 20 -16.41 10.18 3.69
N LEU A 21 -16.40 10.67 4.91
CA LEU A 21 -16.14 9.92 6.13
C LEU A 21 -17.42 9.29 6.68
N SER A 22 -17.30 8.27 7.52
CA SER A 22 -18.44 7.53 8.09
C SER A 22 -19.28 8.36 9.05
N LYS A 23 -18.67 9.40 9.63
CA LYS A 23 -19.28 10.39 10.53
C LYS A 23 -18.44 11.67 10.51
N LYS A 24 -18.92 12.69 11.22
CA LYS A 24 -18.17 13.93 11.47
C LYS A 24 -17.06 13.66 12.49
N TYR A 25 -15.83 14.04 12.15
CA TYR A 25 -14.68 14.01 13.06
C TYR A 25 -14.25 15.43 13.39
N VAL A 26 -13.97 15.70 14.66
CA VAL A 26 -13.49 17.01 15.11
C VAL A 26 -11.98 17.11 14.97
N ASP A 27 -11.28 16.01 15.22
CA ASP A 27 -9.81 15.93 15.17
C ASP A 27 -9.34 15.01 14.03
N TYR A 28 -8.21 15.37 13.42
CA TYR A 28 -7.55 14.53 12.43
C TYR A 28 -7.11 13.18 13.02
N ASP A 29 -6.65 13.15 14.26
CA ASP A 29 -6.25 11.94 14.95
C ASP A 29 -7.45 11.02 15.23
N ASP A 30 -8.64 11.57 15.53
CA ASP A 30 -9.86 10.76 15.67
C ASP A 30 -10.23 10.06 14.36
N TYR A 31 -10.18 10.80 13.26
CA TYR A 31 -10.42 10.27 11.92
C TYR A 31 -9.37 9.21 11.54
N LYS A 32 -8.09 9.50 11.79
CA LYS A 32 -6.96 8.65 11.42
C LYS A 32 -6.93 7.34 12.23
N ASN A 33 -7.33 7.39 13.50
CA ASN A 33 -7.28 6.22 14.38
C ASN A 33 -8.57 5.38 14.35
N ASP A 34 -9.61 5.81 13.64
CA ASP A 34 -10.83 5.04 13.44
C ASP A 34 -10.68 4.09 12.22
N PRO A 35 -10.62 2.76 12.43
CA PRO A 35 -10.47 1.80 11.32
C PRO A 35 -11.71 1.74 10.41
N ALA A 36 -12.84 2.28 10.85
CA ALA A 36 -14.10 2.38 10.11
C ALA A 36 -14.40 3.83 9.67
N ASN A 37 -13.37 4.61 9.36
CA ASN A 37 -13.50 6.05 9.08
C ASN A 37 -14.13 6.42 7.74
N LEU A 38 -14.16 5.53 6.74
CA LEU A 38 -14.77 5.81 5.44
C LEU A 38 -16.27 5.53 5.45
N ALA A 39 -17.05 6.39 4.78
CA ALA A 39 -18.42 6.05 4.43
C ALA A 39 -18.43 4.80 3.54
N ALA A 40 -19.35 3.86 3.78
CA ALA A 40 -19.40 2.59 3.04
C ALA A 40 -19.51 2.79 1.51
N SER A 41 -20.17 3.86 1.07
CA SER A 41 -20.29 4.22 -0.35
C SER A 41 -18.98 4.67 -0.99
N GLU A 42 -17.99 5.13 -0.21
CA GLU A 42 -16.70 5.62 -0.71
C GLU A 42 -15.65 4.51 -0.81
N ILE A 43 -15.83 3.37 -0.13
CA ILE A 43 -14.84 2.28 -0.10
C ILE A 43 -14.42 1.86 -1.53
N PRO A 44 -15.34 1.60 -2.48
CA PRO A 44 -14.93 1.21 -3.84
C PRO A 44 -14.17 2.31 -4.59
N ARG A 45 -14.51 3.59 -4.33
CA ARG A 45 -13.85 4.73 -4.96
C ARG A 45 -12.43 4.91 -4.41
N VAL A 46 -12.25 4.80 -3.09
CA VAL A 46 -10.93 4.86 -2.46
C VAL A 46 -10.05 3.69 -2.90
N GLU A 47 -10.59 2.46 -2.96
CA GLU A 47 -9.89 1.31 -3.54
C GLU A 47 -9.42 1.61 -4.97
N LYS A 48 -10.31 2.16 -5.81
CA LYS A 48 -9.97 2.53 -7.18
C LYS A 48 -8.88 3.60 -7.24
N LEU A 49 -8.98 4.67 -6.45
CA LEU A 49 -7.97 5.73 -6.39
C LEU A 49 -6.59 5.19 -5.97
N MET A 50 -6.56 4.26 -5.02
CA MET A 50 -5.33 3.60 -4.59
C MET A 50 -4.76 2.68 -5.65
N THR A 51 -5.59 1.91 -6.37
CA THR A 51 -5.12 0.92 -7.35
C THR A 51 -4.77 1.53 -8.71
N ASP A 52 -5.43 2.61 -9.11
CA ASP A 52 -5.13 3.33 -10.34
C ASP A 52 -3.90 4.26 -10.22
N ALA A 53 -3.50 4.62 -9.00
CA ALA A 53 -2.37 5.50 -8.75
C ALA A 53 -1.09 4.94 -9.37
N LYS A 54 -0.50 5.66 -10.33
CA LYS A 54 0.73 5.26 -11.00
C LYS A 54 1.96 5.55 -10.15
N VAL A 55 2.94 4.67 -10.23
CA VAL A 55 4.27 4.84 -9.65
C VAL A 55 5.28 4.84 -10.79
N GLY A 56 6.35 5.64 -10.66
CA GLY A 56 7.42 5.67 -11.65
C GLY A 56 8.10 4.29 -11.81
N PRO A 57 8.62 3.97 -13.00
CA PRO A 57 9.34 2.72 -13.23
C PRO A 57 10.77 2.75 -12.67
N LEU A 58 11.32 3.95 -12.42
CA LEU A 58 12.67 4.19 -11.93
C LEU A 58 12.63 5.30 -10.87
N PHE A 59 13.50 5.17 -9.87
CA PHE A 59 13.62 6.11 -8.76
C PHE A 59 15.09 6.47 -8.56
N ALA A 60 15.33 7.76 -8.29
CA ALA A 60 16.68 8.28 -8.09
C ALA A 60 17.32 7.70 -6.83
N ASP A 61 16.54 7.55 -5.76
CA ASP A 61 16.96 7.04 -4.46
C ASP A 61 15.75 6.59 -3.62
N TRP A 62 16.01 6.23 -2.37
CA TRP A 62 14.98 5.84 -1.41
C TRP A 62 14.02 7.00 -1.04
N HIS A 63 14.47 8.25 -1.07
CA HIS A 63 13.60 9.40 -0.76
C HIS A 63 12.55 9.59 -1.85
N ASP A 64 12.91 9.37 -3.12
CA ASP A 64 11.97 9.39 -4.25
C ASP A 64 10.93 8.27 -4.13
N VAL A 65 11.35 7.05 -3.80
CA VAL A 65 10.42 5.93 -3.50
C VAL A 65 9.45 6.33 -2.38
N ALA A 66 9.98 6.76 -1.23
CA ALA A 66 9.17 7.08 -0.06
C ALA A 66 8.17 8.20 -0.35
N ARG A 67 8.59 9.23 -1.09
CA ARG A 67 7.71 10.33 -1.53
C ARG A 67 6.58 9.83 -2.43
N GLN A 68 6.90 9.02 -3.45
CA GLN A 68 5.87 8.52 -4.37
C GLN A 68 4.86 7.61 -3.69
N LEU A 69 5.31 6.68 -2.83
CA LEU A 69 4.40 5.79 -2.11
C LEU A 69 3.57 6.54 -1.06
N SER A 70 4.13 7.54 -0.38
CA SER A 70 3.38 8.38 0.57
C SER A 70 2.24 9.16 -0.08
N ASN A 71 2.36 9.53 -1.35
CA ASN A 71 1.30 10.20 -2.11
C ASN A 71 0.13 9.27 -2.50
N ILE A 72 0.28 7.95 -2.32
CA ILE A 72 -0.78 6.95 -2.55
C ILE A 72 -1.45 6.58 -1.23
N LYS A 73 -0.69 6.59 -0.14
CA LYS A 73 -1.17 6.16 1.17
C LYS A 73 -2.42 6.92 1.61
N VAL A 74 -3.46 6.20 2.03
CA VAL A 74 -4.62 6.78 2.72
C VAL A 74 -4.25 6.98 4.20
N PRO A 75 -4.57 8.15 4.81
CA PRO A 75 -4.33 8.35 6.23
C PRO A 75 -5.10 7.33 7.09
N GLY A 76 -4.49 6.90 8.19
CA GLY A 76 -5.08 5.90 9.11
C GLY A 76 -4.83 4.44 8.75
N TYR A 77 -4.47 4.15 7.50
CA TYR A 77 -4.22 2.77 7.05
C TYR A 77 -2.74 2.41 7.01
N GLY A 78 -2.44 1.11 7.13
CA GLY A 78 -1.08 0.60 7.26
C GLY A 78 -0.20 0.81 6.01
N MET A 79 1.08 1.04 6.24
CA MET A 79 2.15 0.91 5.24
C MET A 79 3.33 0.23 5.93
N GLY A 80 3.95 -0.73 5.25
CA GLY A 80 5.00 -1.56 5.82
C GLY A 80 6.01 -2.05 4.79
N SER A 81 6.93 -2.88 5.29
CA SER A 81 7.95 -3.57 4.52
C SER A 81 7.96 -5.04 4.86
N ALA A 82 8.28 -5.88 3.88
CA ALA A 82 8.68 -7.26 4.12
C ALA A 82 10.20 -7.36 4.00
N ASP A 83 10.75 -8.54 4.32
CA ASP A 83 12.17 -8.82 4.17
C ASP A 83 12.64 -8.57 2.73
N ASP A 84 13.85 -8.02 2.62
CA ASP A 84 14.48 -7.81 1.33
C ASP A 84 14.84 -9.17 0.70
N VAL A 85 14.63 -9.29 -0.61
CA VAL A 85 14.93 -10.50 -1.36
C VAL A 85 16.32 -10.37 -1.96
N VAL A 86 17.25 -11.23 -1.57
CA VAL A 86 18.62 -11.25 -2.11
C VAL A 86 18.84 -12.54 -2.88
N ALA A 87 19.23 -12.43 -4.15
CA ALA A 87 19.52 -13.59 -4.98
C ALA A 87 20.44 -13.23 -6.16
N VAL A 88 21.51 -14.00 -6.34
CA VAL A 88 22.42 -13.92 -7.52
C VAL A 88 22.89 -12.48 -7.80
N GLY A 89 23.32 -11.76 -6.75
CA GLY A 89 23.83 -10.38 -6.87
C GLY A 89 22.76 -9.31 -7.09
N ARG A 90 21.47 -9.69 -7.06
CA ARG A 90 20.33 -8.77 -7.11
C ARG A 90 19.67 -8.69 -5.75
N GLU A 91 19.17 -7.52 -5.41
CA GLU A 91 18.49 -7.25 -4.16
C GLU A 91 17.19 -6.50 -4.42
N PHE A 92 16.11 -6.90 -3.76
CA PHE A 92 14.80 -6.29 -3.93
C PHE A 92 14.23 -5.86 -2.58
N ALA A 93 13.87 -4.58 -2.47
CA ALA A 93 13.11 -4.04 -1.37
C ALA A 93 11.61 -4.25 -1.60
N VAL A 94 10.92 -4.73 -0.57
CA VAL A 94 9.48 -5.01 -0.64
C VAL A 94 8.74 -4.02 0.25
N ARG A 95 7.76 -3.33 -0.32
CA ARG A 95 6.85 -2.44 0.41
C ARG A 95 5.41 -2.83 0.15
N PHE A 96 4.55 -2.56 1.11
CA PHE A 96 3.12 -2.78 0.94
C PHE A 96 2.32 -1.71 1.67
N MET A 97 1.11 -1.45 1.18
CA MET A 97 0.14 -0.57 1.80
C MET A 97 -1.21 -1.25 1.88
N GLU A 98 -1.88 -1.07 3.01
CA GLU A 98 -3.25 -1.52 3.21
C GLU A 98 -4.22 -0.73 2.34
N ILE A 99 -5.12 -1.43 1.67
CA ILE A 99 -6.27 -0.81 0.98
C ILE A 99 -7.44 -0.75 1.97
N PRO A 100 -7.99 0.45 2.23
CA PRO A 100 -9.01 0.67 3.25
C PRO A 100 -10.20 -0.29 3.16
N GLN A 101 -10.49 -0.96 4.28
CA GLN A 101 -11.74 -1.69 4.53
C GLN A 101 -12.13 -2.77 3.50
N VAL A 102 -11.19 -3.25 2.68
CA VAL A 102 -11.45 -4.28 1.66
C VAL A 102 -10.60 -5.55 1.82
N ALA A 103 -9.86 -5.67 2.93
CA ALA A 103 -8.95 -6.79 3.20
C ALA A 103 -8.02 -7.08 2.01
N LYS A 104 -7.37 -6.03 1.49
CA LYS A 104 -6.37 -6.12 0.41
C LYS A 104 -5.17 -5.27 0.76
N GLU A 105 -4.04 -5.61 0.17
CA GLU A 105 -2.81 -4.85 0.24
C GLU A 105 -2.27 -4.66 -1.18
N ARG A 106 -1.71 -3.48 -1.46
CA ARG A 106 -0.96 -3.20 -2.67
C ARG A 106 0.53 -3.31 -2.36
N TYR A 107 1.23 -4.15 -3.11
CA TYR A 107 2.64 -4.47 -2.96
C TYR A 107 3.45 -3.76 -4.04
N PHE A 108 4.64 -3.29 -3.66
CA PHE A 108 5.64 -2.69 -4.53
C PHE A 108 6.95 -3.44 -4.31
N VAL A 109 7.46 -4.07 -5.36
CA VAL A 109 8.77 -4.73 -5.33
C VAL A 109 9.75 -3.90 -6.12
N LEU A 110 10.81 -3.47 -5.46
CA LEU A 110 11.78 -2.50 -5.96
C LEU A 110 13.15 -3.14 -6.02
N GLU A 111 13.69 -3.31 -7.21
CA GLU A 111 15.06 -3.76 -7.36
C GLU A 111 16.03 -2.63 -6.99
N LYS A 112 17.00 -2.94 -6.12
CA LYS A 112 18.11 -2.05 -5.80
C LYS A 112 19.14 -2.11 -6.93
N LEU A 113 19.43 -0.96 -7.51
CA LEU A 113 20.41 -0.79 -8.57
C LEU A 113 21.68 -0.11 -8.05
N GLU A 114 22.73 -0.14 -8.85
CA GLU A 114 23.96 0.60 -8.58
C GLU A 114 23.71 2.11 -8.37
N GLY A 115 24.50 2.70 -7.47
CA GLY A 115 24.39 4.11 -7.12
C GLY A 115 23.20 4.45 -6.22
N GLY A 116 22.57 3.45 -5.58
CA GLY A 116 21.45 3.65 -4.66
C GLY A 116 20.10 3.93 -5.34
N ARG A 117 20.02 3.71 -6.66
CA ARG A 117 18.79 3.86 -7.46
C ARG A 117 17.88 2.66 -7.28
N PHE A 118 16.62 2.82 -7.65
CA PHE A 118 15.65 1.72 -7.63
C PHE A 118 14.91 1.59 -8.95
N ARG A 119 14.51 0.37 -9.30
CA ARG A 119 13.61 0.04 -10.42
C ARG A 119 12.37 -0.67 -9.88
N LEU A 120 11.18 -0.28 -10.35
CA LEU A 120 9.96 -1.02 -10.04
C LEU A 120 9.97 -2.36 -10.80
N ALA A 121 10.03 -3.45 -10.04
CA ALA A 121 10.07 -4.82 -10.55
C ALA A 121 8.67 -5.45 -10.60
N ASP A 122 7.81 -5.14 -9.63
CA ASP A 122 6.41 -5.54 -9.62
C ASP A 122 5.56 -4.57 -8.79
N ASP A 123 4.29 -4.45 -9.16
CA ASP A 123 3.26 -3.63 -8.51
C ASP A 123 1.90 -4.30 -8.66
N PHE A 124 1.36 -4.81 -7.56
CA PHE A 124 0.17 -5.64 -7.62
C PHE A 124 -0.64 -5.60 -6.32
N VAL A 125 -1.91 -5.98 -6.43
CA VAL A 125 -2.81 -6.11 -5.29
C VAL A 125 -2.97 -7.59 -4.94
N ALA A 126 -2.89 -7.90 -3.65
CA ALA A 126 -3.21 -9.21 -3.13
C ALA A 126 -4.24 -9.10 -2.00
N PRO A 127 -5.14 -10.09 -1.85
CA PRO A 127 -6.03 -10.14 -0.69
C PRO A 127 -5.19 -10.38 0.58
N ARG A 128 -5.62 -9.75 1.67
CA ARG A 128 -5.17 -10.03 3.02
C ARG A 128 -6.12 -11.08 3.60
N ASP A 129 -5.59 -12.09 4.28
CA ASP A 129 -6.43 -13.11 4.90
C ASP A 129 -7.25 -12.47 6.03
N PRO A 130 -8.61 -12.49 5.96
CA PRO A 130 -9.45 -11.94 7.02
C PRO A 130 -9.14 -12.59 8.37
N GLY A 131 -8.88 -11.78 9.40
CA GLY A 131 -8.52 -12.26 10.75
C GLY A 131 -7.06 -12.71 10.92
N SER A 132 -6.24 -12.64 9.87
CA SER A 132 -4.80 -12.87 9.98
C SER A 132 -4.04 -11.60 10.35
N ALA A 133 -3.26 -11.66 11.42
CA ALA A 133 -2.26 -10.64 11.73
C ALA A 133 -1.14 -10.56 10.68
N PHE A 134 -1.01 -11.61 9.85
CA PHE A 134 0.08 -11.79 8.90
C PHE A 134 -0.37 -11.49 7.46
N ALA A 135 0.56 -10.93 6.68
CA ALA A 135 0.43 -10.74 5.23
C ALA A 135 0.21 -12.08 4.51
N ARG A 136 -0.52 -12.05 3.38
CA ARG A 136 -0.73 -13.25 2.55
C ARG A 136 0.56 -13.74 1.91
N ILE A 137 1.46 -12.82 1.61
CA ILE A 137 2.79 -13.12 1.09
C ILE A 137 3.73 -13.21 2.28
N SER A 138 4.28 -14.40 2.52
CA SER A 138 5.26 -14.63 3.59
C SER A 138 6.68 -14.68 3.09
N SER A 139 6.89 -15.02 1.82
CA SER A 139 8.22 -15.07 1.23
C SER A 139 8.18 -14.72 -0.25
N ILE A 140 9.28 -14.13 -0.70
CA ILE A 140 9.53 -13.80 -2.09
C ILE A 140 10.93 -14.32 -2.41
N ARG A 141 11.07 -15.01 -3.54
CA ARG A 141 12.37 -15.50 -4.03
C ARG A 141 12.52 -15.22 -5.51
N LEU A 142 13.77 -15.05 -5.94
CA LEU A 142 14.11 -14.97 -7.37
C LEU A 142 14.50 -16.37 -7.86
N ALA A 143 13.91 -16.82 -8.96
CA ALA A 143 14.36 -18.01 -9.69
C ALA A 143 14.08 -17.82 -11.18
N ASP A 144 15.04 -18.16 -12.04
CA ASP A 144 14.90 -18.11 -13.51
C ASP A 144 14.35 -16.76 -14.02
N ASP A 145 14.91 -15.65 -13.53
CA ASP A 145 14.47 -14.27 -13.83
C ASP A 145 12.99 -14.00 -13.49
N ARG A 146 12.45 -14.70 -12.48
CA ARG A 146 11.10 -14.49 -11.95
C ARG A 146 11.11 -14.27 -10.46
N LEU A 147 10.32 -13.30 -10.01
CA LEU A 147 9.93 -13.18 -8.61
C LEU A 147 8.79 -14.16 -8.37
N ILE A 148 8.98 -15.05 -7.40
CA ILE A 148 8.03 -16.07 -6.98
C ILE A 148 7.59 -15.72 -5.57
N TYR A 149 6.29 -15.50 -5.41
CA TYR A 149 5.66 -15.10 -4.16
C TYR A 149 4.97 -16.32 -3.57
N ALA A 150 5.22 -16.63 -2.31
CA ALA A 150 4.59 -17.75 -1.62
C ALA A 150 3.86 -17.30 -0.36
N ASP A 151 2.78 -18.01 -0.05
CA ASP A 151 2.16 -17.96 1.27
C ASP A 151 2.98 -18.75 2.30
N ARG A 152 2.57 -18.63 3.56
CA ARG A 152 3.21 -19.22 4.74
C ARG A 152 3.30 -20.75 4.72
N ASN A 153 2.54 -21.42 3.86
CA ASN A 153 2.63 -22.86 3.64
C ASN A 153 3.59 -23.22 2.48
N GLY A 154 4.30 -22.23 1.92
CA GLY A 154 5.17 -22.39 0.77
C GLY A 154 4.42 -22.50 -0.56
N ARG A 155 3.09 -22.31 -0.59
CA ARG A 155 2.33 -22.37 -1.83
C ARG A 155 2.56 -21.09 -2.63
N VAL A 156 2.95 -21.25 -3.89
CA VAL A 156 3.09 -20.14 -4.83
C VAL A 156 1.74 -19.48 -5.06
N VAL A 157 1.67 -18.17 -4.83
CA VAL A 157 0.47 -17.35 -5.02
C VAL A 157 0.59 -16.39 -6.21
N ARG A 158 1.81 -16.14 -6.68
CA ARG A 158 2.10 -15.29 -7.85
C ARG A 158 3.50 -15.60 -8.39
N GLU A 159 3.66 -15.41 -9.68
CA GLU A 159 4.96 -15.33 -10.34
C GLU A 159 4.97 -14.14 -11.31
N THR A 160 6.07 -13.39 -11.31
CA THR A 160 6.24 -12.24 -12.20
C THR A 160 7.63 -12.27 -12.83
N PRO A 161 7.76 -12.18 -14.17
CA PRO A 161 9.06 -12.02 -14.80
C PRO A 161 9.67 -10.67 -14.44
N VAL A 162 10.96 -10.64 -14.11
CA VAL A 162 11.69 -9.40 -13.90
C VAL A 162 12.60 -9.12 -15.08
N ALA A 163 12.60 -7.86 -15.52
CA ALA A 163 13.53 -7.42 -16.54
C ALA A 163 14.98 -7.64 -16.06
N ARG A 164 15.87 -7.98 -17.00
CA ARG A 164 17.31 -7.89 -16.77
C ARG A 164 17.72 -6.42 -16.70
#